data_AF-I8Z3T5-F1
#
_entry.id   AF-I8Z3T5-F1
#
_cell.length_a   1.000
_cell.length_b   1.000
_cell.length_c   1.000
_cell.angle_alpha   90.00
_cell.angle_beta   90.00
_cell.angle_gamma   90.00
#
_symmetry.space_group_name_H-M   'P 1'
#
loop_
_entity.id
_entity.type
_entity.pdbx_description
1 polymer ?
#
loop_
_entity_poly.entity_id
_entity_poly.type
_entity_poly.pdbx_seq_one_letter_code
_entity_poly.pdbx_strand_id
1 'polypeptide(L)'
;MNDKYLKIVFSFLLIMFSLSAYSQKEYAGQINLYNDKGEKNGFWREQNNYRITELYYQNGIEDGLCRIYNIKGKLQYMGYYKKGEMSDIWYDFDAPI
;
A
#
# COMPACT_ATOMS: atom_id res chain seq x y z
N MET A 1 -23.14 33.31 8.97
CA MET A 1 -23.48 32.23 8.01
C MET A 1 -24.84 31.66 8.40
N ASN A 2 -25.79 31.59 7.48
CA ASN A 2 -27.17 31.17 7.80
C ASN A 2 -27.20 29.65 8.09
N ASP A 3 -27.92 29.26 9.16
CA ASP A 3 -28.00 27.89 9.71
C ASP A 3 -28.34 26.84 8.64
N LYS A 4 -29.18 27.20 7.65
CA LYS A 4 -29.48 26.35 6.51
C LYS A 4 -28.22 25.97 5.71
N TYR A 5 -27.33 26.92 5.48
CA TYR A 5 -26.11 26.69 4.71
C TYR A 5 -25.06 25.94 5.54
N LEU A 6 -24.99 26.21 6.85
CA LEU A 6 -24.10 25.47 7.76
C LEU A 6 -24.46 23.97 7.80
N LYS A 7 -25.77 23.65 7.87
CA LYS A 7 -26.27 22.26 7.81
C LYS A 7 -25.94 21.59 6.47
N ILE A 8 -26.13 22.29 5.35
CA ILE A 8 -25.79 21.78 4.02
C ILE A 8 -24.31 21.45 3.91
N VAL A 9 -23.43 22.37 4.30
CA VAL A 9 -21.96 22.17 4.27
C VAL A 9 -21.56 20.99 5.15
N PHE A 10 -22.14 20.88 6.35
CA PHE A 10 -21.86 19.78 7.27
C PHE A 10 -22.34 18.43 6.71
N SER A 11 -23.51 18.37 6.06
CA SER A 11 -23.98 17.16 5.38
C SER A 11 -23.08 16.74 4.23
N PHE A 12 -22.57 17.69 3.44
CA PHE A 12 -21.60 17.40 2.37
C PHE A 12 -20.27 16.85 2.92
N LEU A 13 -19.76 17.41 4.03
CA LEU A 13 -18.56 16.92 4.70
C LEU A 13 -18.73 15.48 5.22
N LEU A 14 -19.89 15.15 5.79
CA LEU A 14 -20.19 13.79 6.26
C LEU A 14 -20.25 12.77 5.12
N ILE A 15 -20.80 13.15 3.96
CA ILE A 15 -20.86 12.29 2.77
C ILE A 15 -19.46 12.06 2.18
N MET A 16 -18.61 13.09 2.14
CA MET A 16 -17.22 12.95 1.69
C MET A 16 -16.41 12.03 2.62
N PHE A 17 -16.63 12.13 3.93
CA PHE A 17 -15.96 11.27 4.91
C PHE A 17 -16.39 9.80 4.75
N SER A 18 -17.67 9.51 4.54
CA SER A 18 -18.16 8.14 4.39
C SER A 18 -17.69 7.47 3.09
N LEU A 19 -17.61 8.21 1.98
CA LEU A 19 -17.07 7.70 0.71
C LEU A 19 -15.58 7.32 0.82
N SER A 20 -14.79 8.11 1.55
CA SER A 20 -13.37 7.80 1.78
C SER A 20 -13.17 6.54 2.62
N ALA A 21 -14.06 6.25 3.56
CA ALA A 21 -14.00 5.06 4.41
C ALA A 21 -14.41 3.77 3.66
N TYR A 22 -15.36 3.87 2.72
CA TYR A 22 -15.79 2.75 1.90
C TYR A 22 -14.66 2.25 0.97
N SER A 23 -13.94 3.17 0.33
CA SER A 23 -12.77 2.84 -0.51
C SER A 23 -11.67 2.14 0.29
N GLN A 24 -11.37 2.59 1.51
CA GLN A 24 -10.31 1.99 2.33
C GLN A 24 -10.59 0.53 2.71
N LYS A 25 -11.86 0.14 2.85
CA LYS A 25 -12.25 -1.19 3.32
C LYS A 25 -12.02 -2.31 2.29
N GLU A 26 -12.05 -1.98 1.01
CA GLU A 26 -11.80 -2.93 -0.09
C GLU A 26 -10.31 -3.23 -0.29
N TYR A 27 -9.45 -2.23 -0.09
CA TYR A 27 -7.98 -2.41 -0.17
C TYR A 27 -7.38 -3.02 1.11
N ALA A 28 -8.02 -2.82 2.28
CA ALA A 28 -7.45 -3.18 3.57
C ALA A 28 -7.54 -4.69 3.92
N GLY A 29 -8.24 -5.50 3.14
CA GLY A 29 -8.66 -6.84 3.60
C GLY A 29 -7.86 -8.03 3.11
N GLN A 30 -7.19 -7.94 1.95
CA GLN A 30 -6.74 -9.13 1.25
C GLN A 30 -5.26 -9.04 0.90
N ILE A 31 -4.47 -9.88 1.57
CA ILE A 31 -3.03 -10.03 1.37
C ILE A 31 -2.76 -11.32 0.61
N ASN A 32 -1.69 -11.35 -0.18
CA ASN A 32 -1.20 -12.55 -0.86
C ASN A 32 -2.23 -13.19 -1.81
N LEU A 33 -2.91 -12.36 -2.60
CA LEU A 33 -3.91 -12.82 -3.56
C LEU A 33 -3.33 -13.09 -4.94
N TYR A 34 -4.01 -14.00 -5.63
CA TYR A 34 -3.80 -14.29 -7.04
C TYR A 34 -4.98 -13.76 -7.87
N ASN A 35 -4.72 -13.33 -9.10
CA ASN A 35 -5.75 -13.04 -10.08
C ASN A 35 -6.32 -14.34 -10.69
N ASP A 36 -7.29 -14.23 -11.60
CA ASP A 36 -7.94 -15.38 -12.26
C ASP A 36 -6.98 -16.27 -13.08
N LYS A 37 -5.75 -15.79 -13.34
CA LYS A 37 -4.69 -16.53 -14.03
C LYS A 37 -3.71 -17.21 -13.06
N GLY A 38 -3.90 -17.06 -11.76
CA GLY A 38 -2.97 -17.56 -10.76
C GLY A 38 -1.72 -16.71 -10.59
N GLU A 39 -1.74 -15.44 -10.97
CA GLU A 39 -0.61 -14.51 -10.85
C GLU A 39 -0.78 -13.61 -9.63
N LYS A 40 0.32 -13.27 -8.92
CA LYS A 40 0.28 -12.37 -7.76
C LYS A 40 -0.39 -11.04 -8.13
N ASN A 41 -1.35 -10.60 -7.34
CA ASN A 41 -2.04 -9.34 -7.57
C ASN A 41 -2.36 -8.63 -6.26
N GLY A 42 -2.17 -7.31 -6.24
CA GLY A 42 -2.35 -6.48 -5.05
C GLY A 42 -1.18 -6.58 -4.07
N PHE A 43 -1.48 -6.38 -2.79
CA PHE A 43 -0.48 -6.33 -1.74
C PHE A 43 -0.02 -7.73 -1.32
N TRP A 44 1.28 -7.94 -1.32
CA TRP A 44 1.92 -9.16 -0.88
C TRP A 44 2.86 -8.90 0.29
N ARG A 45 2.84 -9.81 1.25
CA ARG A 45 3.78 -9.87 2.38
C ARG A 45 4.31 -11.29 2.49
N GLU A 46 5.61 -11.42 2.28
CA GLU A 46 6.32 -12.70 2.28
C GLU A 46 7.45 -12.65 3.30
N GLN A 47 7.69 -13.77 3.99
CA GLN A 47 8.79 -13.91 4.93
C GLN A 47 9.63 -15.12 4.55
N ASN A 48 10.95 -14.92 4.52
CA ASN A 48 11.92 -16.00 4.46
C ASN A 48 12.81 -15.96 5.72
N ASN A 49 13.84 -16.81 5.77
CA ASN A 49 14.72 -16.91 6.93
C ASN A 49 15.57 -15.66 7.21
N TYR A 50 15.63 -14.71 6.27
CA TYR A 50 16.52 -13.55 6.33
C TYR A 50 15.75 -12.22 6.44
N ARG A 51 14.56 -12.13 5.85
CA ARG A 51 13.81 -10.88 5.72
C ARG A 51 12.31 -11.09 5.54
N ILE A 52 11.58 -10.01 5.78
CA ILE A 52 10.18 -9.84 5.42
C ILE A 52 10.14 -8.84 4.27
N THR A 53 9.45 -9.18 3.19
CA THR A 53 9.25 -8.31 2.03
C THR A 53 7.76 -7.99 1.91
N GLU A 54 7.45 -6.71 1.78
CA GLU A 54 6.14 -6.21 1.42
C GLU A 54 6.22 -5.53 0.05
N LEU A 55 5.38 -5.95 -0.89
CA LEU A 55 5.44 -5.46 -2.27
C LEU A 55 4.07 -5.56 -2.94
N TYR A 56 3.78 -4.61 -3.82
CA TYR A 56 2.60 -4.65 -4.68
C TYR A 56 2.91 -5.32 -6.01
N TYR A 57 1.97 -6.12 -6.48
CA TYR A 57 2.03 -6.78 -7.78
C TYR A 57 0.79 -6.42 -8.61
N GLN A 58 0.99 -6.30 -9.91
CA GLN A 58 -0.07 -6.21 -10.90
C GLN A 58 0.13 -7.32 -11.94
N ASN A 59 -0.79 -8.30 -11.98
CA ASN A 59 -0.71 -9.45 -12.88
C ASN A 59 0.66 -10.17 -12.84
N GLY A 60 1.16 -10.42 -11.63
CA GLY A 60 2.42 -11.12 -11.39
C GLY A 60 3.68 -10.26 -11.52
N ILE A 61 3.57 -9.00 -11.92
CA ILE A 61 4.70 -8.08 -12.10
C ILE A 61 4.77 -7.12 -10.91
N GLU A 62 5.96 -6.87 -10.36
CA GLU A 62 6.16 -5.88 -9.30
C GLU A 62 5.75 -4.48 -9.78
N ASP A 63 4.78 -3.86 -9.11
CA ASP A 63 4.29 -2.52 -9.47
C ASP A 63 3.74 -1.81 -8.23
N GLY A 64 4.54 -0.91 -7.67
CA GLY A 64 4.20 -0.13 -6.48
C GLY A 64 5.27 -0.16 -5.38
N LEU A 65 4.86 0.22 -4.16
CA LEU A 65 5.75 0.38 -3.02
C LEU A 65 6.36 -0.97 -2.59
N CYS A 66 7.68 -0.99 -2.43
CA CYS A 66 8.46 -2.07 -1.83
C CYS A 66 8.97 -1.66 -0.46
N ARG A 67 8.82 -2.54 0.53
CA ARG A 67 9.45 -2.42 1.85
C ARG A 67 10.09 -3.72 2.23
N ILE A 68 11.35 -3.67 2.62
CA ILE A 68 12.12 -4.83 3.06
C ILE A 68 12.53 -4.61 4.51
N TYR A 69 12.20 -5.57 5.35
CA TYR A 69 12.50 -5.58 6.77
C TYR A 69 13.41 -6.76 7.09
N ASN A 70 14.24 -6.65 8.11
CA ASN A 70 14.91 -7.83 8.67
C ASN A 70 13.88 -8.75 9.38
N ILE A 71 14.30 -9.95 9.76
CA ILE A 71 13.44 -10.90 10.49
C ILE A 71 12.85 -10.36 11.82
N LYS A 72 13.43 -9.30 12.39
CA LYS A 72 12.93 -8.66 13.62
C LYS A 72 11.92 -7.54 13.32
N GLY A 73 11.60 -7.30 12.05
CA GLY A 73 10.67 -6.26 11.62
C GLY A 73 11.27 -4.84 11.53
N LYS A 74 12.60 -4.68 11.64
CA LYS A 74 13.25 -3.37 11.39
C LYS A 74 13.30 -3.13 9.89
N LEU A 75 12.79 -1.98 9.43
CA LEU A 75 12.88 -1.56 8.03
C LEU A 75 14.34 -1.37 7.63
N GLN A 76 14.74 -1.98 6.52
CA GLN A 76 16.10 -1.91 5.97
C GLN A 76 16.09 -1.15 4.64
N TYR A 77 15.11 -1.43 3.78
CA TYR A 77 15.00 -0.79 2.46
C TYR A 77 13.57 -0.37 2.15
N MET A 78 13.44 0.74 1.43
CA MET A 78 12.17 1.19 0.87
C MET A 78 12.39 1.84 -0.49
N GLY A 79 11.51 1.55 -1.44
CA GLY A 79 11.52 2.14 -2.77
C GLY A 79 10.28 1.75 -3.56
N TYR A 80 10.27 2.05 -4.85
CA TYR A 80 9.16 1.71 -5.73
C TYR A 80 9.63 0.80 -6.86
N TYR A 81 8.73 -0.06 -7.31
CA TYR A 81 8.83 -0.74 -8.60
C TYR A 81 7.79 -0.16 -9.55
N LYS A 82 8.11 -0.15 -10.83
CA LYS A 82 7.17 0.14 -11.91
C LYS A 82 7.40 -0.86 -13.03
N LYS A 83 6.40 -1.72 -13.29
CA LYS A 83 6.47 -2.77 -14.31
C LYS A 83 7.71 -3.69 -14.18
N GLY A 84 8.05 -4.09 -12.95
CA GLY A 84 9.14 -5.01 -12.65
C GLY A 84 10.51 -4.34 -12.47
N GLU A 85 10.62 -3.05 -12.77
CA GLU A 85 11.88 -2.30 -12.65
C GLU A 85 11.85 -1.41 -11.41
N MET A 86 12.99 -1.31 -10.71
CA MET A 86 13.14 -0.32 -9.63
C MET A 86 12.94 1.09 -10.21
N SER A 87 12.05 1.87 -9.60
CA SER A 87 11.81 3.26 -9.96
C SER A 87 12.15 4.21 -8.81
N ASP A 88 12.40 5.46 -9.17
CA ASP A 88 12.62 6.58 -8.24
C ASP A 88 13.82 6.38 -7.29
N ILE A 89 13.70 6.87 -6.06
CA ILE A 89 14.75 6.82 -5.04
C ILE A 89 14.52 5.60 -4.15
N TRP A 90 15.61 4.86 -3.91
CA TRP A 90 15.67 3.81 -2.92
C TRP A 90 16.40 4.29 -1.67
N TYR A 91 15.75 4.09 -0.53
CA TYR A 91 16.28 4.41 0.77
C TYR A 91 16.85 3.15 1.41
N ASP A 92 18.11 3.22 1.84
CA ASP A 92 18.78 2.24 2.68
C ASP A 92 18.90 2.83 4.10
N PHE A 93 18.28 2.17 5.06
CA PHE A 93 18.24 2.59 6.46
C PHE A 93 19.26 1.86 7.34
N ASP A 94 19.99 0.88 6.77
CA ASP A 94 21.09 0.20 7.43
C ASP A 94 22.46 0.65 6.89
N ALA A 95 22.48 1.53 5.89
CA ALA A 95 23.69 2.16 5.39
C ALA A 95 24.47 2.86 6.53
N PRO A 96 25.77 2.57 6.72
CA PRO A 96 26.59 3.30 7.67
C PRO A 96 26.68 4.77 7.24
N ILE A 97 26.50 5.67 8.21
CA ILE A 97 26.62 7.13 8.06
C ILE A 97 28.10 7.52 7.99
#